data_AF-A0A3E2WVJ8-F1
#
_entry.id   AF-A0A3E2WVJ8-F1
#
_cell.length_a   1.000
_cell.length_b   1.000
_cell.length_c   1.000
_cell.angle_alpha   90.00
_cell.angle_beta   90.00
_cell.angle_gamma   90.00
#
_symmetry.space_group_name_H-M   'P 1'
#
loop_
_entity.id
_entity.type
_entity.pdbx_description
1 polymer ?
#
loop_
_entity_poly.entity_id
_entity_poly.type
_entity_poly.pdbx_seq_one_letter_code
_entity_poly.pdbx_strand_id
1 'polypeptide(L)'
;MKYEAHQIKGKPDKVGVMMDEERPMFHPLPGYRFETAKSANVRVNAFSTARFRTNSYSVPVQYTGRMVGVKGYPETVEIYYKGALIAVHTRCYGKHQSIYHLEHYMPLLEERRRAIPDAAPVKQNVPPEVLEELRKNNSNYSRMVRILHDFVDRTKPQIQDPVKILSVDLRQYDQLSHKEEVNSQ
;
A
#
# COMPACT_ATOMS: atom_id res chain seq x y z
N MET A 1 -10.75 21.15 23.62
CA MET A 1 -9.71 21.70 22.71
C MET A 1 -9.60 23.22 22.91
N LYS A 2 -8.43 23.87 22.77
CA LYS A 2 -8.31 25.31 23.08
C LYS A 2 -9.08 26.25 22.12
N TYR A 3 -9.44 25.77 20.93
CA TYR A 3 -10.11 26.58 19.90
C TYR A 3 -11.62 26.73 20.14
N GLU A 4 -12.26 25.78 20.81
CA GLU A 4 -13.70 25.83 21.12
C GLU A 4 -14.05 27.00 22.05
N ALA A 5 -13.12 27.39 22.93
CA ALA A 5 -13.27 28.53 23.82
C ALA A 5 -12.98 29.89 23.14
N HIS A 6 -12.45 29.89 21.91
CA HIS A 6 -12.16 31.10 21.17
C HIS A 6 -13.45 31.80 20.73
N GLN A 7 -13.50 33.11 20.85
CA GLN A 7 -14.59 33.93 20.31
C GLN A 7 -14.04 34.79 19.17
N ILE A 8 -14.64 34.64 17.99
CA ILE A 8 -14.29 35.43 16.81
C ILE A 8 -14.90 36.82 16.97
N LYS A 9 -14.10 37.88 16.74
CA LYS A 9 -14.57 39.27 16.83
C LYS A 9 -15.78 39.49 15.91
N GLY A 10 -16.90 39.94 16.48
CA GLY A 10 -18.14 40.19 15.75
C GLY A 10 -19.10 38.99 15.64
N LYS A 11 -18.78 37.85 16.27
CA LYS A 11 -19.70 36.72 16.42
C LYS A 11 -20.34 36.69 17.82
N PRO A 12 -21.58 36.21 17.93
CA PRO A 12 -22.37 36.29 19.17
C PRO A 12 -21.75 35.44 20.29
N ASP A 13 -21.18 34.27 19.97
CA ASP A 13 -20.72 33.30 20.95
C ASP A 13 -19.36 32.69 20.61
N LYS A 14 -18.88 31.84 21.53
CA LYS A 14 -17.65 31.04 21.36
C LYS A 14 -17.84 30.03 20.23
N VAL A 15 -16.75 29.70 19.55
CA VAL A 15 -16.74 28.75 18.42
C VAL A 15 -17.36 27.40 18.79
N GLY A 16 -17.10 26.88 19.99
CA GLY A 16 -17.67 25.61 20.44
C GLY A 16 -19.19 25.63 20.59
N VAL A 17 -19.74 26.72 21.14
CA VAL A 17 -21.20 26.90 21.32
C VAL A 17 -21.89 26.94 19.96
N MET A 18 -21.37 27.75 19.04
CA MET A 18 -21.91 27.86 17.69
C MET A 18 -21.76 26.54 16.89
N MET A 19 -20.67 25.80 17.10
CA MET A 19 -20.47 24.48 16.48
C MET A 19 -21.49 23.46 16.97
N ASP A 20 -21.82 23.44 18.26
CA ASP A 20 -22.84 22.53 18.81
C ASP A 20 -24.25 22.88 18.31
N GLU A 21 -24.55 24.16 18.10
CA GLU A 21 -25.80 24.64 17.48
C GLU A 21 -25.93 24.22 16.00
N GLU A 22 -24.83 24.27 15.24
CA GLU A 22 -24.79 23.89 13.82
C GLU A 22 -24.73 22.36 13.62
N ARG A 23 -24.15 21.61 14.56
CA ARG A 23 -23.95 20.16 14.48
C ARG A 23 -25.19 19.35 14.08
N PRO A 24 -26.40 19.58 14.62
CA PRO A 24 -27.60 18.85 14.19
C PRO A 24 -28.06 19.18 12.76
N MET A 25 -27.56 20.26 12.16
CA MET A 25 -27.87 20.66 10.77
C MET A 25 -26.92 19.99 9.76
N PHE A 26 -25.89 19.28 10.21
CA PHE A 26 -24.95 18.62 9.32
C PHE A 26 -25.57 17.39 8.65
N HIS A 27 -25.20 17.20 7.39
CA HIS A 27 -25.57 15.99 6.66
C HIS A 27 -24.82 14.79 7.24
N PRO A 28 -25.45 13.60 7.29
CA PRO A 28 -24.73 12.38 7.65
C PRO A 28 -23.58 12.15 6.67
N LEU A 29 -22.47 11.60 7.17
CA LEU A 29 -21.37 11.19 6.31
C LEU A 29 -21.88 10.17 5.28
N PRO A 30 -21.38 10.21 4.02
CA PRO A 30 -21.71 9.20 3.04
C PRO A 30 -21.44 7.79 3.59
N GLY A 31 -22.34 6.84 3.30
CA GLY A 31 -22.18 5.45 3.71
C GLY A 31 -21.00 4.72 3.05
N TYR A 32 -20.23 5.40 2.21
CA TYR A 32 -19.04 4.90 1.54
C TYR A 32 -17.83 5.80 1.85
N ARG A 33 -16.64 5.21 1.88
CA ARG A 33 -15.41 5.97 2.02
C ARG A 33 -15.13 6.72 0.72
N PHE A 34 -14.77 8.00 0.84
CA PHE A 34 -14.33 8.77 -0.30
C PHE A 34 -13.02 8.20 -0.85
N GLU A 35 -13.01 7.86 -2.13
CA GLU A 35 -11.84 7.32 -2.82
C GLU A 35 -10.86 8.46 -3.14
N THR A 36 -9.69 8.44 -2.52
CA THR A 36 -8.65 9.46 -2.76
C THR A 36 -7.68 9.02 -3.88
N ALA A 37 -7.79 7.79 -4.35
CA ALA A 37 -6.91 7.25 -5.36
C ALA A 37 -7.13 7.89 -6.74
N LYS A 38 -6.02 8.16 -7.44
CA LYS A 38 -6.06 8.42 -8.88
C LYS A 38 -6.17 7.08 -9.61
N SER A 39 -7.27 6.88 -10.31
CA SER A 39 -7.54 5.65 -11.03
C SER A 39 -7.17 5.75 -12.51
N ALA A 40 -6.61 4.67 -13.07
CA ALA A 40 -6.32 4.55 -14.50
C ALA A 40 -6.51 3.10 -14.96
N ASN A 41 -7.02 2.89 -16.17
CA ASN A 41 -7.06 1.56 -16.79
C ASN A 41 -5.94 1.45 -17.81
N VAL A 42 -5.06 0.47 -17.63
CA VAL A 42 -3.84 0.33 -18.43
C VAL A 42 -3.68 -1.11 -18.90
N ARG A 43 -3.09 -1.27 -20.09
CA ARG A 43 -2.72 -2.59 -20.60
C ARG A 43 -1.38 -3.00 -20.02
N VAL A 44 -1.30 -4.20 -19.46
CA VAL A 44 -0.03 -4.78 -19.03
C VAL A 44 0.82 -5.08 -20.26
N ASN A 45 2.05 -4.57 -20.29
CA ASN A 45 2.97 -4.75 -21.41
C ASN A 45 3.61 -6.15 -21.41
N ALA A 46 4.41 -6.45 -22.44
CA ALA A 46 5.10 -7.73 -22.59
C ALA A 46 6.14 -8.03 -21.48
N PHE A 47 6.58 -7.01 -20.74
CA PHE A 47 7.48 -7.15 -19.60
C PHE A 47 6.73 -7.37 -18.27
N SER A 48 5.42 -7.64 -18.33
CA SER A 48 4.54 -7.79 -17.18
C SER A 48 4.54 -6.57 -16.27
N THR A 49 4.56 -5.36 -16.83
CA THR A 49 4.42 -4.11 -16.07
C THR A 49 3.22 -3.30 -16.50
N ALA A 50 2.59 -2.64 -15.52
CA ALA A 50 1.51 -1.69 -15.68
C ALA A 50 2.04 -0.27 -15.40
N ARG A 51 1.76 0.66 -16.31
CA ARG A 51 2.24 2.03 -16.18
C ARG A 51 1.27 2.87 -15.37
N PHE A 52 1.77 3.57 -14.35
CA PHE A 52 1.02 4.60 -13.65
C PHE A 52 1.80 5.92 -13.70
N ARG A 53 1.18 6.93 -14.34
CA ARG A 53 1.82 8.19 -14.73
C ARG A 53 3.07 7.93 -15.61
N THR A 54 4.26 8.13 -15.07
CA THR A 54 5.55 7.94 -15.76
C THR A 54 6.26 6.65 -15.40
N ASN A 55 5.82 5.97 -14.33
CA ASN A 55 6.55 4.83 -13.74
C ASN A 55 5.82 3.52 -14.07
N SER A 56 6.60 2.45 -14.18
CA SER A 56 6.12 1.12 -14.51
C SER A 56 6.22 0.23 -13.27
N TYR A 57 5.12 -0.40 -12.90
CA TYR A 57 5.03 -1.27 -11.74
C TYR A 57 4.78 -2.70 -12.23
N SER A 58 5.53 -3.67 -11.71
CA SER A 58 5.36 -5.07 -12.11
C SER A 58 4.02 -5.64 -11.66
N VAL A 59 3.54 -6.61 -12.42
CA VAL A 59 2.30 -7.35 -12.23
C VAL A 59 2.62 -8.83 -12.41
N PRO A 60 1.92 -9.77 -11.75
CA PRO A 60 2.13 -11.19 -11.99
C PRO A 60 2.01 -11.57 -13.47
N VAL A 61 2.95 -12.38 -13.98
CA VAL A 61 3.10 -12.70 -15.42
C VAL A 61 1.84 -13.23 -16.10
N GLN A 62 0.96 -13.90 -15.36
CA GLN A 62 -0.34 -14.39 -15.84
C GLN A 62 -1.29 -13.29 -16.34
N TYR A 63 -1.07 -12.03 -15.96
CA TYR A 63 -1.86 -10.87 -16.38
C TYR A 63 -1.24 -10.09 -17.54
N THR A 64 -0.12 -10.56 -18.11
CA THR A 64 0.51 -9.97 -19.31
C THR A 64 -0.52 -9.82 -20.44
N GLY A 65 -0.55 -8.64 -21.08
CA GLY A 65 -1.49 -8.34 -22.16
C GLY A 65 -2.95 -8.11 -21.73
N ARG A 66 -3.27 -8.20 -20.44
CA ARG A 66 -4.62 -7.92 -19.92
C ARG A 66 -4.78 -6.43 -19.58
N MET A 67 -6.02 -5.95 -19.60
CA MET A 67 -6.38 -4.64 -19.06
C MET A 67 -6.53 -4.73 -17.54
N VAL A 68 -5.80 -3.90 -16.81
CA VAL A 68 -5.84 -3.83 -15.34
C VAL A 68 -6.20 -2.41 -14.91
N GLY A 69 -6.91 -2.31 -13.79
CA GLY A 69 -7.17 -1.04 -13.12
C GLY A 69 -6.03 -0.74 -12.17
N VAL A 70 -5.56 0.50 -12.13
CA VAL A 70 -4.52 0.95 -11.21
C VAL A 70 -5.07 2.09 -10.38
N LYS A 71 -4.97 1.96 -9.07
CA LYS A 71 -5.32 2.98 -8.08
C LYS A 71 -4.04 3.49 -7.42
N GLY A 72 -3.71 4.75 -7.66
CA GLY A 72 -2.56 5.40 -7.04
C GLY A 72 -2.97 6.28 -5.86
N TYR A 73 -2.63 5.84 -4.66
CA TYR A 73 -2.72 6.60 -3.41
C TYR A 73 -1.44 7.40 -3.17
N PRO A 74 -1.38 8.28 -2.16
CA PRO A 74 -0.16 9.03 -1.83
C PRO A 74 1.06 8.13 -1.55
N GLU A 75 0.86 6.98 -0.90
CA GLU A 75 1.97 6.11 -0.48
C GLU A 75 2.06 4.82 -1.28
N THR A 76 0.94 4.36 -1.85
CA THR A 76 0.85 3.07 -2.51
C THR A 76 0.26 3.16 -3.92
N VAL A 77 0.57 2.16 -4.74
CA VAL A 77 -0.06 1.91 -6.03
C VAL A 77 -0.62 0.50 -6.00
N GLU A 78 -1.94 0.40 -6.07
CA GLU A 78 -2.68 -0.85 -6.05
C GLU A 78 -3.15 -1.19 -7.47
N ILE A 79 -2.96 -2.44 -7.87
CA ILE A 79 -3.30 -2.91 -9.21
C ILE A 79 -4.37 -3.98 -9.07
N TYR A 80 -5.45 -3.82 -9.84
CA TYR A 80 -6.63 -4.64 -9.80
C TYR A 80 -6.92 -5.28 -11.16
N TYR A 81 -7.41 -6.51 -11.14
CA TYR A 81 -7.96 -7.18 -12.30
C TYR A 81 -9.33 -7.76 -11.97
N LYS A 82 -10.37 -7.34 -12.71
CA LYS A 82 -11.77 -7.76 -12.48
C LYS A 82 -12.22 -7.61 -11.01
N GLY A 83 -11.80 -6.54 -10.34
CA GLY A 83 -12.13 -6.25 -8.95
C GLY A 83 -11.26 -6.94 -7.90
N ALA A 84 -10.42 -7.91 -8.29
CA ALA A 84 -9.45 -8.53 -7.39
C ALA A 84 -8.14 -7.73 -7.35
N LEU A 85 -7.59 -7.50 -6.14
CA LEU A 85 -6.27 -6.92 -5.96
C LEU A 85 -5.21 -7.94 -6.37
N ILE A 86 -4.33 -7.58 -7.32
CA ILE A 86 -3.34 -8.50 -7.89
C ILE A 86 -1.89 -8.10 -7.59
N ALA A 87 -1.64 -6.83 -7.26
CA ALA A 87 -0.32 -6.34 -6.87
C ALA A 87 -0.46 -5.03 -6.07
N VAL A 88 0.43 -4.82 -5.12
CA VAL A 88 0.57 -3.58 -4.35
C VAL A 88 2.03 -3.16 -4.40
N HIS A 89 2.27 -1.87 -4.63
CA HIS A 89 3.62 -1.30 -4.67
C HIS A 89 3.70 -0.05 -3.80
N THR A 90 4.88 0.21 -3.24
CA THR A 90 5.20 1.54 -2.71
C THR A 90 5.27 2.53 -3.88
N ARG A 91 4.63 3.69 -3.73
CA ARG A 91 4.56 4.69 -4.78
C ARG A 91 5.93 5.33 -5.01
N CYS A 92 6.41 5.24 -6.25
CA CYS A 92 7.60 5.94 -6.68
C CYS A 92 7.23 7.33 -7.24
N TYR A 93 7.88 8.38 -6.71
CA TYR A 93 7.74 9.76 -7.18
C TYR A 93 8.78 10.17 -8.23
N GLY A 94 9.75 9.31 -8.53
CA GLY A 94 10.70 9.50 -9.63
C GLY A 94 10.01 9.51 -11.00
N LYS A 95 10.81 9.65 -12.06
CA LYS A 95 10.34 9.60 -13.45
C LYS A 95 10.96 8.41 -14.17
N HIS A 96 10.17 7.76 -15.03
CA HIS A 96 10.58 6.64 -15.87
C HIS A 96 11.23 5.47 -15.10
N GLN A 97 10.82 5.29 -13.85
CA GLN A 97 11.32 4.20 -13.01
C GLN A 97 10.55 2.92 -13.29
N SER A 98 11.24 1.79 -13.23
CA SER A 98 10.63 0.46 -13.30
C SER A 98 10.79 -0.23 -11.95
N ILE A 99 9.66 -0.53 -11.31
CA ILE A 99 9.59 -1.11 -9.97
C ILE A 99 9.14 -2.56 -10.12
N TYR A 100 10.01 -3.49 -9.75
CA TYR A 100 9.79 -4.91 -9.91
C TYR A 100 9.61 -5.58 -8.55
N HIS A 101 8.66 -6.50 -8.45
CA HIS A 101 8.60 -7.49 -7.38
C HIS A 101 8.98 -8.84 -7.99
N LEU A 102 9.97 -9.50 -7.40
CA LEU A 102 10.51 -10.75 -7.93
C LEU A 102 9.44 -11.85 -8.00
N GLU A 103 8.56 -11.93 -6.99
CA GLU A 103 7.44 -12.85 -6.90
C GLU A 103 6.56 -12.89 -8.15
N HIS A 104 6.36 -11.74 -8.81
CA HIS A 104 5.55 -11.63 -10.01
C HIS A 104 6.12 -12.42 -11.20
N TYR A 105 7.43 -12.65 -11.22
CA TYR A 105 8.16 -13.29 -12.32
C TYR A 105 8.57 -14.74 -12.02
N MET A 106 8.38 -15.23 -10.79
CA MET A 106 8.79 -16.60 -10.42
C MET A 106 8.28 -17.68 -11.38
N PRO A 107 6.99 -17.69 -11.80
CA PRO A 107 6.52 -18.69 -12.76
C PRO A 107 7.26 -18.64 -14.11
N LEU A 108 7.61 -17.43 -14.57
CA LEU A 108 8.36 -17.25 -15.81
C LEU A 108 9.82 -17.70 -15.68
N LEU A 109 10.43 -17.48 -14.51
CA LEU A 109 11.81 -17.91 -14.22
C LEU A 109 11.92 -19.43 -14.06
N GLU A 110 10.88 -20.09 -13.59
CA GLU A 110 10.81 -21.56 -13.50
C GLU A 110 10.75 -22.23 -14.88
N GLU A 111 10.00 -21.65 -15.81
CA GLU A 111 9.90 -22.11 -17.19
C GLU A 111 11.17 -21.77 -17.97
N ARG A 112 11.61 -20.50 -17.90
CA ARG A 112 12.76 -19.97 -18.65
C ARG A 112 13.98 -19.79 -17.77
N ARG A 113 14.45 -20.87 -17.17
CA ARG A 113 15.51 -20.84 -16.15
C ARG A 113 16.83 -20.23 -16.62
N ARG A 114 17.13 -20.33 -17.91
CA ARG A 114 18.32 -19.69 -18.53
C ARG A 114 18.31 -18.16 -18.42
N ALA A 115 17.15 -17.54 -18.24
CA ALA A 115 17.01 -16.09 -18.12
C ALA A 115 17.28 -15.57 -16.69
N ILE A 116 17.33 -16.44 -15.68
CA ILE A 116 17.55 -16.05 -14.27
C ILE A 116 18.74 -15.10 -14.08
N PRO A 117 19.96 -15.40 -14.57
CA PRO A 117 21.12 -14.53 -14.31
C PRO A 117 20.99 -13.15 -14.96
N ASP A 118 20.19 -13.02 -16.03
CA ASP A 118 20.06 -11.78 -16.80
C ASP A 118 18.76 -11.01 -16.58
N ALA A 119 17.82 -11.59 -15.83
CA ALA A 119 16.54 -10.98 -15.55
C ALA A 119 16.70 -9.69 -14.72
N ALA A 120 16.17 -8.58 -15.22
CA ALA A 120 16.14 -7.31 -14.49
C ALA A 120 15.47 -7.41 -13.10
N PRO A 121 14.35 -8.14 -12.92
CA PRO A 121 13.75 -8.34 -11.59
C PRO A 121 14.68 -9.02 -10.59
N VAL A 122 15.59 -9.89 -11.06
CA VAL A 122 16.59 -10.56 -10.22
C VAL A 122 17.71 -9.56 -9.88
N LYS A 123 18.32 -8.91 -10.89
CA LYS A 123 19.43 -7.98 -10.68
C LYS A 123 19.07 -6.76 -9.81
N GLN A 124 17.81 -6.32 -9.82
CA GLN A 124 17.39 -5.09 -9.13
C GLN A 124 16.81 -5.31 -7.73
N ASN A 125 16.30 -6.50 -7.41
CA ASN A 125 15.63 -6.76 -6.12
C ASN A 125 16.33 -7.79 -5.24
N VAL A 126 17.31 -8.51 -5.78
CA VAL A 126 18.03 -9.55 -5.04
C VAL A 126 19.34 -8.94 -4.51
N PRO A 127 19.67 -9.11 -3.22
CA PRO A 127 20.87 -8.56 -2.62
C PRO A 127 22.13 -9.26 -3.16
N PRO A 128 23.30 -8.59 -3.11
CA PRO A 128 24.52 -9.07 -3.77
C PRO A 128 24.97 -10.45 -3.29
N GLU A 129 24.73 -10.80 -2.03
CA GLU A 129 25.09 -12.10 -1.45
C GLU A 129 24.35 -13.24 -2.14
N VAL A 130 23.05 -13.05 -2.38
CA VAL A 130 22.21 -14.04 -3.08
C VAL A 130 22.58 -14.08 -4.57
N LEU A 131 22.92 -12.93 -5.18
CA LEU A 131 23.40 -12.89 -6.57
C LEU A 131 24.71 -13.69 -6.74
N GLU A 132 25.63 -13.63 -5.78
CA GLU A 132 26.85 -14.45 -5.79
C GLU A 132 26.53 -15.94 -5.65
N GLU A 133 25.59 -16.30 -4.79
CA GLU A 133 25.14 -17.70 -4.66
C GLU A 133 24.54 -18.22 -5.97
N LEU A 134 23.74 -17.40 -6.66
CA LEU A 134 23.21 -17.73 -7.99
C LEU A 134 24.33 -17.93 -9.01
N ARG A 135 25.37 -17.09 -9.01
CA ARG A 135 26.53 -17.21 -9.92
C ARG A 135 27.32 -18.51 -9.67
N LYS A 136 27.53 -18.88 -8.42
CA LYS A 136 28.20 -20.14 -8.04
C LYS A 136 27.44 -21.38 -8.52
N ASN A 137 26.12 -21.26 -8.70
CA ASN A 137 25.23 -22.34 -9.12
C ASN A 137 24.75 -22.21 -10.59
N ASN A 138 25.48 -21.48 -11.44
CA ASN A 138 25.10 -21.21 -12.84
C ASN A 138 24.80 -22.47 -13.68
N SER A 139 25.43 -23.60 -13.37
CA SER A 139 25.22 -24.89 -14.04
C SER A 139 23.98 -25.64 -13.54
N ASN A 140 23.41 -25.25 -12.38
CA ASN A 140 22.28 -25.92 -11.76
C ASN A 140 21.08 -24.97 -11.58
N TYR A 141 20.32 -24.84 -12.66
CA TYR A 141 19.13 -24.00 -12.73
C TYR A 141 18.05 -24.37 -11.70
N SER A 142 17.88 -25.66 -11.37
CA SER A 142 16.91 -26.08 -10.35
C SER A 142 17.29 -25.56 -8.97
N ARG A 143 18.59 -25.51 -8.66
CA ARG A 143 19.10 -24.91 -7.42
C ARG A 143 18.94 -23.39 -7.42
N MET A 144 19.20 -22.72 -8.54
CA MET A 144 18.97 -21.28 -8.66
C MET A 144 17.51 -20.89 -8.39
N VAL A 145 16.56 -21.64 -8.97
CA VAL A 145 15.13 -21.42 -8.73
C VAL A 145 14.77 -21.60 -7.24
N ARG A 146 15.32 -22.63 -6.58
CA ARG A 146 15.11 -22.83 -5.13
C ARG A 146 15.65 -21.66 -4.30
N ILE A 147 16.85 -21.18 -4.60
CA ILE A 147 17.44 -20.02 -3.92
C ILE A 147 16.52 -18.79 -4.04
N LEU A 148 15.96 -18.56 -5.24
CA LEU A 148 15.03 -17.45 -5.45
C LEU A 148 13.71 -17.64 -4.68
N HIS A 149 13.15 -18.85 -4.63
CA HIS A 149 11.97 -19.16 -3.81
C HIS A 149 12.23 -18.89 -2.33
N ASP A 150 13.33 -19.43 -1.80
CA ASP A 150 13.72 -19.24 -0.40
C ASP A 150 13.91 -17.75 -0.08
N PHE A 151 14.48 -16.98 -1.02
CA PHE A 151 14.62 -15.54 -0.87
C PHE A 151 13.26 -14.82 -0.83
N VAL A 152 12.36 -15.11 -1.78
CA VAL A 152 11.01 -14.51 -1.82
C VAL A 152 10.23 -14.83 -0.54
N ASP A 153 10.28 -16.08 -0.08
CA ASP A 153 9.55 -16.50 1.11
C ASP A 153 10.08 -15.87 2.41
N ARG A 154 11.39 -15.62 2.51
CA ARG A 154 11.98 -14.88 3.65
C ARG A 154 11.57 -13.42 3.67
N THR A 155 11.37 -12.81 2.50
CA THR A 155 11.00 -11.39 2.41
C THR A 155 9.53 -11.10 2.71
N LYS A 156 8.67 -12.14 2.77
CA LYS A 156 7.30 -11.96 3.24
C LYS A 156 7.33 -11.60 4.74
N PRO A 157 6.68 -10.51 5.17
CA PRO A 157 6.67 -10.13 6.57
C PRO A 157 6.03 -11.26 7.40
N GLN A 158 6.84 -11.97 8.19
CA GLN A 158 6.32 -12.86 9.20
C GLN A 158 5.77 -11.99 10.34
N ILE A 159 4.45 -12.04 10.54
CA ILE A 159 3.80 -11.37 11.67
C ILE A 159 4.23 -12.12 12.93
N GLN A 160 5.30 -11.66 13.59
CA GLN A 160 5.87 -12.34 14.77
C GLN A 160 5.03 -12.13 16.02
N ASP A 161 4.27 -11.03 16.11
CA ASP A 161 3.38 -10.76 17.23
C ASP A 161 2.08 -10.09 16.72
N PRO A 162 1.01 -10.86 16.50
CA PRO A 162 -0.29 -10.28 16.19
C PRO A 162 -0.82 -9.59 17.45
N VAL A 163 -0.52 -8.29 17.58
CA VAL A 163 -1.14 -7.43 18.60
C VAL A 163 -2.65 -7.46 18.35
N LYS A 164 -3.37 -8.18 19.20
CA LYS A 164 -4.85 -8.17 19.20
C LYS A 164 -5.29 -6.77 19.60
N ILE A 165 -5.71 -5.98 18.61
CA ILE A 165 -6.39 -4.71 18.86
C ILE A 165 -7.71 -5.07 19.55
N LEU A 166 -7.74 -4.96 20.88
CA LEU A 166 -8.98 -5.07 21.63
C LEU A 166 -9.88 -3.94 21.15
N SER A 167 -11.12 -4.26 20.79
CA SER A 167 -12.13 -3.27 20.46
C SER A 167 -12.38 -2.40 21.68
N VAL A 168 -11.78 -1.21 21.73
CA VAL A 168 -12.04 -0.23 22.78
C VAL A 168 -13.23 0.60 22.35
N ASP A 169 -14.25 0.67 23.20
CA ASP A 169 -15.35 1.62 23.03
C ASP A 169 -14.82 3.04 23.29
N LEU A 170 -14.57 3.77 22.20
CA LEU A 170 -14.04 5.14 22.24
C LEU A 170 -14.96 6.11 23.00
N ARG A 171 -16.25 5.78 23.19
CA ARG A 171 -17.21 6.58 23.96
C ARG A 171 -16.86 6.67 25.45
N GLN A 172 -16.05 5.75 25.96
CA GLN A 172 -15.59 5.78 27.36
C GLN A 172 -14.58 6.90 27.61
N TYR A 173 -13.82 7.33 26.60
CA TYR A 173 -12.91 8.49 26.71
C TYR A 173 -13.68 9.81 26.81
N ASP A 174 -14.80 9.93 26.11
CA ASP A 174 -15.66 11.11 26.17
C ASP A 174 -16.25 11.28 27.59
N GLN A 175 -16.59 10.17 28.26
CA GLN A 175 -17.10 10.18 29.64
C GLN A 175 -16.06 10.58 30.68
N LEU A 176 -14.78 10.27 30.45
CA LEU A 176 -13.66 10.66 31.32
C LEU A 176 -13.29 12.13 31.17
N SER A 177 -13.58 12.72 30.00
CA SER A 177 -13.32 14.15 29.74
C SER A 177 -14.33 15.08 30.43
N HIS A 178 -15.42 14.53 31.00
CA HIS A 178 -16.51 15.27 31.65
C HIS A 178 -16.51 15.23 33.20
N LYS A 179 -15.46 14.71 33.84
CA LYS A 179 -15.19 14.88 35.28
C LYS A 179 -13.75 15.41 35.37
N GLU A 180 -13.48 16.69 35.58
CA GLU A 180 -13.81 17.47 36.77
C GLU A 180 -14.03 18.95 36.42
N GLU A 181 -15.27 19.42 36.51
CA GLU A 181 -15.54 20.74 37.09
C GLU A 181 -16.32 20.48 38.39
N VAL A 182 -15.59 20.14 39.46
CA VAL A 182 -16.11 20.28 40.83
C VAL A 182 -15.57 21.60 41.34
N ASN A 183 -16.37 22.65 41.17
CA ASN A 183 -16.15 23.95 41.78
C ASN A 183 -16.68 23.93 43.23
N SER A 184 -16.22 24.89 44.04
CA SER A 184 -16.66 25.27 45.40
C SER A 184 -15.88 24.69 46.59
N GLN A 185 -14.89 25.44 47.09
CA GLN A 185 -15.07 26.43 48.18
C GLN A 185 -13.96 27.50 48.14
#